data_AF-A0ABD4ZHB0-F1
#
_entry.id   AF-A0ABD4ZHB0-F1
#
_cell.length_a   1.000
_cell.length_b   1.000
_cell.length_c   1.000
_cell.angle_alpha   90.00
_cell.angle_beta   90.00
_cell.angle_gamma   90.00
#
_symmetry.space_group_name_H-M   'P 1'
#
loop_
_entity.id
_entity.type
_entity.pdbx_description
1 polymer ?
#
loop_
_entity_poly.entity_id
_entity_poly.type
_entity_poly.pdbx_seq_one_letter_code
_entity_poly.pdbx_strand_id
1 'polypeptide(L)'
;KGIGLTPETIGLLLGAGLVARFLGSLLIAPRVSDPSRLISALRVLALLTLLFAVAFWAGAHVAWLMLVMIGFNLFFSPLVPLTDALANT
;
A
#
# COMPACT_ATOMS: atom_id res chain seq x y z
N LYS A 1 -18.12 9.23 16.40
CA LYS A 1 -18.22 8.15 17.41
C LYS A 1 -17.10 7.17 17.09
N GLY A 2 -16.03 7.14 17.88
CA GLY A 2 -14.87 6.27 17.62
C GLY A 2 -15.32 4.81 17.65
N ILE A 3 -14.85 4.00 16.70
CA ILE A 3 -15.27 2.61 16.43
C ILE A 3 -14.99 1.62 17.57
N GLY A 4 -14.60 2.07 18.77
CA GLY A 4 -14.40 1.20 19.94
C GLY A 4 -13.39 0.09 19.67
N LEU A 5 -12.38 0.35 18.82
CA LEU A 5 -11.37 -0.65 18.51
C LEU A 5 -10.46 -0.82 19.70
N THR A 6 -10.41 -2.04 20.23
CA THR A 6 -9.44 -2.43 21.25
C THR A 6 -8.01 -2.20 20.72
N PRO A 7 -7.06 -1.77 21.57
CA PRO A 7 -5.67 -1.53 21.19
C PRO A 7 -5.03 -2.71 20.44
N GLU A 8 -5.44 -3.94 20.77
CA GLU A 8 -5.02 -5.17 20.10
C GLU A 8 -5.38 -5.16 18.61
N THR A 9 -6.58 -4.70 18.24
CA THR A 9 -7.04 -4.64 16.84
C THR A 9 -6.24 -3.61 16.05
N ILE A 10 -5.93 -2.47 16.66
CA ILE A 10 -5.09 -1.42 16.06
C ILE A 10 -3.67 -1.95 15.85
N GLY A 11 -3.12 -2.67 16.84
CA GLY A 11 -1.82 -3.33 16.73
C GLY A 11 -1.78 -4.37 15.62
N LEU A 12 -2.84 -5.17 15.46
CA LEU A 12 -2.94 -6.18 14.41
C LEU A 12 -3.08 -5.55 13.02
N LEU A 13 -3.84 -4.47 12.89
CA LEU A 13 -3.96 -3.67 11.67
C LEU A 13 -2.60 -3.09 11.27
N LEU A 14 -1.91 -2.43 12.19
CA LEU A 14 -0.59 -1.84 11.95
C LEU A 14 0.46 -2.91 11.61
N GLY A 15 0.48 -4.02 12.35
CA GLY A 15 1.39 -5.14 12.09
C GLY A 15 1.17 -5.78 10.72
N ALA A 16 -0.09 -6.05 10.36
CA ALA A 16 -0.44 -6.58 9.04
C ALA A 16 -0.08 -5.61 7.91
N GLY A 17 -0.30 -4.30 8.13
CA GLY A 17 0.13 -3.25 7.21
C GLY A 17 1.65 -3.26 6.99
N LEU A 18 2.43 -3.42 8.05
CA LEU A 18 3.90 -3.47 7.95
C LEU A 18 4.38 -4.71 7.20
N VAL A 19 3.81 -5.89 7.47
CA VAL A 19 4.15 -7.13 6.76
C VAL A 19 3.80 -7.02 5.28
N ALA A 20 2.62 -6.48 4.96
CA ALA A 20 2.21 -6.20 3.60
C ALA A 20 3.17 -5.23 2.91
N ARG A 21 3.60 -4.17 3.61
CA ARG A 21 4.59 -3.22 3.11
C ARG A 21 5.88 -3.91 2.68
N PHE A 22 6.40 -4.80 3.52
CA PHE A 22 7.62 -5.57 3.25
C PHE A 22 7.45 -6.57 2.11
N LEU A 23 6.33 -7.30 2.05
CA LEU A 23 6.05 -8.20 0.93
C LEU A 23 5.93 -7.42 -0.38
N GLY A 24 5.27 -6.26 -0.34
CA GLY A 24 5.07 -5.40 -1.50
C GLY A 24 6.40 -4.89 -2.04
N SER A 25 7.27 -4.37 -1.18
CA SER A 25 8.60 -3.95 -1.60
C SER A 25 9.43 -5.12 -2.13
N LEU A 26 9.44 -6.28 -1.45
CA LEU A 26 10.20 -7.46 -1.88
C LEU A 26 9.72 -8.06 -3.21
N LEU A 27 8.41 -8.08 -3.47
CA LEU A 27 7.85 -8.67 -4.68
C LEU A 27 7.83 -7.70 -5.86
N ILE A 28 7.59 -6.41 -5.59
CA ILE A 28 7.44 -5.39 -6.63
C ILE A 28 8.81 -4.83 -7.02
N ALA A 29 9.73 -4.56 -6.10
CA ALA A 29 11.06 -4.01 -6.42
C ALA A 29 11.83 -4.81 -7.50
N PRO A 30 11.93 -6.16 -7.46
CA PRO A 30 12.61 -6.92 -8.51
C PRO A 30 11.79 -7.08 -9.80
N ARG A 31 10.47 -6.83 -9.76
CA ARG A 31 9.58 -6.92 -10.94
C ARG A 31 9.61 -5.65 -11.80
N VAL A 32 10.14 -4.52 -11.31
CA VAL A 32 10.19 -3.24 -12.03
C VAL A 32 11.61 -2.83 -12.43
N SER A 33 12.46 -3.79 -12.81
CA SER A 33 13.81 -3.51 -13.31
C SER A 33 13.87 -2.92 -14.74
N ASP A 34 12.72 -2.76 -15.42
CA ASP A 34 12.63 -2.17 -16.76
C ASP A 34 12.28 -0.66 -16.71
N PRO A 35 13.17 0.26 -17.11
CA PRO A 35 12.95 1.71 -17.07
C PRO A 35 11.70 2.19 -17.83
N SER A 36 11.37 1.53 -18.93
CA SER A 36 10.19 1.85 -19.76
C SER A 36 8.86 1.46 -19.10
N ARG A 37 8.87 0.46 -18.20
CA ARG A 37 7.70 0.03 -17.42
C ARG A 37 7.60 0.75 -16.08
N LEU A 38 8.67 1.40 -15.63
CA LEU A 38 8.74 2.12 -14.35
C LEU A 38 7.62 3.17 -14.21
N ILE A 39 7.49 4.06 -15.20
CA ILE A 39 6.47 5.14 -15.20
C ILE A 39 5.05 4.58 -15.24
N SER A 40 4.81 3.53 -16.04
CA SER A 40 3.50 2.89 -16.16
C SER A 40 3.12 2.15 -14.88
N ALA A 41 4.06 1.40 -14.29
CA ALA A 41 3.88 0.74 -13.01
C ALA A 41 3.60 1.75 -11.88
N LEU A 42 4.33 2.86 -11.85
CA LEU A 42 4.12 3.93 -10.87
C LEU A 42 2.71 4.53 -10.97
N ARG A 43 2.22 4.78 -12.18
CA ARG A 43 0.85 5.29 -12.42
C ARG A 43 -0.22 4.31 -11.97
N VAL A 44 -0.04 3.03 -12.29
CA VAL A 44 -1.00 1.98 -11.91
C VAL A 44 -0.99 1.78 -10.39
N LEU A 45 0.18 1.76 -9.75
CA LEU A 45 0.31 1.73 -8.29
C LEU A 45 -0.36 2.95 -7.65
N ALA A 46 -0.12 4.16 -8.18
CA ALA A 46 -0.75 5.38 -7.68
C ALA A 46 -2.28 5.31 -7.80
N LEU A 47 -2.82 4.88 -8.94
CA LEU A 47 -4.26 4.69 -9.13
C LEU A 47 -4.83 3.64 -8.17
N LEU A 48 -4.13 2.53 -7.96
CA LEU A 48 -4.51 1.50 -6.99
C LEU A 48 -4.54 2.07 -5.57
N THR A 49 -3.49 2.78 -5.15
CA THR A 49 -3.45 3.42 -3.81
C THR A 49 -4.56 4.44 -3.63
N LEU A 50 -4.87 5.23 -4.65
CA LEU A 50 -5.99 6.17 -4.64
C LEU A 50 -7.33 5.44 -4.48
N LEU A 51 -7.51 4.33 -5.19
CA LEU A 51 -8.72 3.51 -5.10
C LEU A 51 -8.89 2.93 -3.69
N PHE A 52 -7.81 2.46 -3.06
CA PHE A 52 -7.84 2.02 -1.66
C PHE A 52 -8.16 3.17 -0.69
N ALA A 53 -7.67 4.39 -0.94
CA ALA A 53 -8.00 5.56 -0.14
C ALA A 53 -9.50 5.93 -0.25
N VAL A 54 -10.10 5.81 -1.43
CA VAL A 54 -11.55 6.01 -1.59
C VAL A 54 -12.34 4.86 -0.97
N ALA A 55 -11.84 3.62 -1.09
CA ALA A 55 -12.45 2.44 -0.47
C ALA A 55 -12.46 2.53 1.06
N PHE A 56 -11.49 3.21 1.67
CA PHE A 56 -11.50 3.51 3.11
C PHE A 56 -12.78 4.25 3.53
N TRP A 57 -13.33 5.10 2.66
CA TRP A 57 -14.53 5.87 2.97
C TRP A 57 -15.82 5.04 2.86
N ALA A 58 -15.78 3.95 2.10
CA ALA A 58 -16.94 3.08 1.83
C ALA A 58 -17.29 2.13 2.98
N GLY A 59 -16.40 1.91 3.96
CA GLY A 59 -16.66 0.97 5.05
C GLY A 59 -15.80 1.22 6.29
N ALA A 60 -16.44 1.23 7.47
CA ALA A 60 -15.78 1.40 8.76
C ALA A 60 -15.61 0.07 9.53
N HIS A 61 -15.82 -1.08 8.88
CA HIS A 61 -15.67 -2.40 9.50
C HIS A 61 -14.19 -2.79 9.61
N VAL A 62 -13.79 -3.43 10.72
CA VAL A 62 -12.39 -3.84 10.98
C VAL A 62 -11.80 -4.68 9.85
N ALA A 63 -12.54 -5.68 9.37
CA ALA A 63 -12.09 -6.54 8.28
C ALA A 63 -11.86 -5.75 6.97
N TRP A 64 -12.69 -4.73 6.73
CA TRP A 64 -12.55 -3.85 5.58
C TRP A 64 -11.34 -2.91 5.73
N LEU A 65 -11.15 -2.32 6.91
CA LEU A 65 -9.99 -1.49 7.25
C LEU A 65 -8.68 -2.28 7.09
N MET A 66 -8.68 -3.55 7.47
CA MET A 66 -7.53 -4.45 7.33
C MET A 66 -7.18 -4.68 5.85
N LEU A 67 -8.18 -4.98 5.04
CA LEU A 67 -8.01 -5.18 3.59
C LEU A 67 -7.48 -3.91 2.93
N VAL A 68 -8.06 -2.75 3.27
CA VAL A 68 -7.62 -1.44 2.76
C VAL A 68 -6.20 -1.10 3.21
N MET A 69 -5.84 -1.32 4.49
CA MET A 69 -4.50 -1.05 5.01
C MET A 69 -3.43 -1.96 4.38
N ILE A 70 -3.73 -3.24 4.20
CA ILE A 70 -2.83 -4.22 3.58
C ILE A 70 -2.62 -3.83 2.11
N GLY A 71 -3.70 -3.60 1.36
CA GLY A 71 -3.63 -3.19 -0.04
C GLY A 71 -2.84 -1.90 -0.21
N PHE A 72 -3.18 -0.87 0.58
CA PHE A 72 -2.48 0.41 0.54
C PHE A 72 -0.99 0.26 0.88
N ASN A 73 -0.62 -0.46 1.95
CA ASN A 73 0.79 -0.64 2.30
C ASN A 73 1.58 -1.45 1.26
N LEU A 74 0.96 -2.46 0.66
CA LEU A 74 1.56 -3.29 -0.39
C LEU A 74 1.95 -2.45 -1.62
N PHE A 75 1.07 -1.54 -2.05
CA PHE A 75 1.27 -0.72 -3.26
C PHE A 75 1.97 0.62 -3.01
N PHE A 76 1.91 1.17 -1.80
CA PHE A 76 2.58 2.44 -1.47
C PHE A 76 4.08 2.23 -1.21
N SER A 77 4.49 1.07 -0.69
CA SER A 77 5.89 0.81 -0.35
C SER A 77 6.88 0.86 -1.53
N PRO A 78 6.56 0.30 -2.72
CA PRO A 78 7.45 0.34 -3.87
C PRO A 78 7.45 1.70 -4.55
N LEU A 79 6.46 2.56 -4.28
CA LEU A 79 6.32 3.84 -4.95
C LEU A 79 7.51 4.77 -4.62
N VAL A 80 7.98 4.76 -3.37
CA VAL A 80 9.15 5.54 -2.89
C VAL A 80 10.46 5.17 -3.61
N PRO A 81 10.92 3.89 -3.59
CA PRO A 81 12.17 3.53 -4.27
C PRO A 81 12.08 3.66 -5.80
N LEU A 82 10.90 3.48 -6.40
CA LEU A 82 10.72 3.66 -7.84
C LEU A 82 10.75 5.15 -8.25
N THR A 83 10.25 6.05 -7.40
CA THR A 83 10.40 7.50 -7.63
C THR A 83 11.86 7.95 -7.51
N ASP A 84 12.64 7.41 -6.56
CA ASP A 84 14.07 7.71 -6.46
C ASP A 84 14.84 7.19 -7.70
N ALA A 85 14.50 5.99 -8.19
CA ALA A 85 15.12 5.45 -9.40
C ALA A 85 14.83 6.30 -10.65
N LEU A 86 13.61 6.84 -10.78
CA LEU A 86 13.23 7.75 -11.87
C LEU A 86 13.92 9.10 -11.77
N ALA A 87 14.08 9.65 -10.56
CA ALA A 87 14.75 10.93 -10.35
C ALA A 87 16.27 10.88 -10.61
N ASN A 88 16.85 9.67 -10.58
CA ASN A 88 18.28 9.44 -10.80
C ASN A 88 18.63 9.07 -12.27
N THR A 89 17.64 9.08 -13.17
CA THR A 89 17.80 9.04 -14.63
C THR A 89 17.61 10.41 -15.24
#